data_AF-A0A1V5DK51-F1
#
_entry.id   AF-A0A1V5DK51-F1
#
_cell.length_a   1.000
_cell.length_b   1.000
_cell.length_c   1.000
_cell.angle_alpha   90.00
_cell.angle_beta   90.00
_cell.angle_gamma   90.00
#
_symmetry.space_group_name_H-M   'P 1'
#
loop_
_entity.id
_entity.type
_entity.pdbx_description
1 polymer ?
#
loop_
_entity_poly.entity_id
_entity_poly.type
_entity_poly.pdbx_seq_one_letter_code
_entity_poly.pdbx_strand_id
1 'polypeptide(L)'
;MLLNLTKEQKNSVRVTYSSNRFVVNIGKKDPILREYYSVDNMRKEFYENGIEKADFDDRAFFMYEQGDEFSVIHDSDETLH
;
A
#
# COMPACT_ATOMS: atom_id res chain seq x y z
N MET A 1 7.36 5.93 -8.66
CA MET A 1 8.85 5.92 -8.63
C MET A 1 9.33 4.53 -9.01
N LEU A 2 10.29 4.41 -9.94
CA LEU A 2 10.86 3.12 -10.32
C LEU A 2 11.95 2.69 -9.33
N LEU A 3 11.76 1.52 -8.72
CA LEU A 3 12.61 0.96 -7.66
C LEU A 3 13.63 -0.07 -8.17
N ASN A 4 13.67 -0.36 -9.49
CA ASN A 4 14.56 -1.36 -10.11
C ASN A 4 14.54 -2.73 -9.39
N LEU A 5 13.34 -3.20 -9.05
CA LEU A 5 13.15 -4.45 -8.29
C LEU A 5 13.60 -5.68 -9.07
N THR A 6 14.22 -6.61 -8.36
CA THR A 6 14.50 -7.95 -8.87
C THR A 6 13.22 -8.77 -9.02
N LYS A 7 13.29 -9.87 -9.77
CA LYS A 7 12.16 -10.80 -9.91
C LYS A 7 11.71 -11.38 -8.56
N GLU A 8 12.64 -11.64 -7.64
CA GLU A 8 12.31 -12.16 -6.30
C GLU A 8 11.50 -11.12 -5.50
N GLN A 9 11.97 -9.87 -5.49
CA GLN A 9 11.34 -8.75 -4.80
C GLN A 9 9.91 -8.50 -5.29
N LYS A 10 9.67 -8.53 -6.61
CA LYS A 10 8.33 -8.38 -7.18
C LYS A 10 7.38 -9.52 -6.81
N ASN A 11 7.91 -10.71 -6.54
CA ASN A 11 7.12 -11.90 -6.23
C ASN A 11 6.89 -12.12 -4.74
N SER A 12 7.57 -11.36 -3.89
CA SER A 12 7.50 -11.48 -2.43
C SER A 12 7.21 -10.12 -1.81
N VAL A 13 6.01 -9.61 -2.03
CA VAL A 13 5.54 -8.37 -1.43
C VAL A 13 4.58 -8.71 -0.31
N ARG A 14 4.84 -8.20 0.90
CA ARG A 14 3.95 -8.35 2.04
C ARG A 14 3.47 -6.98 2.52
N VAL A 15 2.17 -6.85 2.69
CA VAL A 15 1.48 -5.64 3.13
C VAL A 15 0.90 -5.89 4.52
N THR A 16 1.18 -4.96 5.42
CA THR A 16 0.61 -4.92 6.77
C THR A 16 0.02 -3.55 7.02
N TYR A 17 -0.90 -3.42 7.96
CA TYR A 17 -1.47 -2.12 8.32
C TYR A 17 -1.20 -1.82 9.79
N SER A 18 -0.43 -0.77 10.03
CA SER A 18 -0.01 -0.38 11.37
C SER A 18 -0.29 1.09 11.62
N SER A 19 -0.82 1.38 12.80
CA SER A 19 -1.32 2.69 13.21
C SER A 19 -2.38 3.22 12.23
N ASN A 20 -1.97 3.94 11.20
CA ASN A 20 -2.83 4.59 10.20
C ASN A 20 -2.27 4.50 8.77
N ARG A 21 -1.38 3.54 8.49
CA ARG A 21 -0.71 3.41 7.20
C ARG A 21 -0.44 1.96 6.82
N PHE A 22 -0.33 1.74 5.51
CA PHE A 22 0.17 0.50 4.95
C PHE A 22 1.68 0.47 5.03
N VAL A 23 2.23 -0.62 5.55
CA VAL A 23 3.65 -0.91 5.60
C VAL A 23 3.91 -2.11 4.69
N VAL A 24 4.69 -1.87 3.64
CA VAL A 24 4.96 -2.84 2.59
C VAL A 24 6.43 -3.25 2.64
N ASN A 25 6.67 -4.55 2.75
CA ASN A 25 7.98 -5.16 2.64
C ASN A 25 8.10 -5.86 1.29
N ILE A 26 9.08 -5.47 0.49
CA ILE A 26 9.30 -5.97 -0.88
C ILE A 26 10.59 -6.81 -0.90
N GLY A 27 10.46 -8.11 -1.13
CA GLY A 27 11.53 -9.10 -1.08
C GLY A 27 11.68 -9.77 0.28
N LYS A 28 12.25 -10.99 0.30
CA LYS A 28 12.59 -11.71 1.53
C LYS A 28 14.01 -11.44 2.01
N LYS A 29 14.93 -11.32 1.05
CA LYS A 29 16.34 -11.05 1.30
C LYS A 29 16.60 -9.58 1.01
N ASP A 30 17.03 -8.84 2.02
CA ASP A 30 17.22 -7.39 1.97
C ASP A 30 15.95 -6.64 1.52
N PRO A 31 14.88 -6.69 2.34
CA PRO A 31 13.59 -6.14 1.96
C PRO A 31 13.66 -4.62 1.80
N ILE A 32 12.99 -4.12 0.78
CA ILE A 32 12.72 -2.68 0.64
C ILE A 32 11.44 -2.39 1.43
N LEU A 33 11.54 -1.48 2.39
CA LEU A 33 10.41 -1.00 3.18
C LEU A 33 9.79 0.22 2.51
N ARG A 34 8.46 0.21 2.35
CA ARG A 34 7.66 1.35 1.87
C ARG A 34 6.49 1.58 2.80
N GLU A 35 6.08 2.83 2.92
CA GLU A 35 4.93 3.23 3.72
C GLU A 35 3.96 4.04 2.86
N TYR A 36 2.66 3.76 2.98
CA TYR A 36 1.62 4.45 2.22
C TYR A 36 0.47 4.85 3.13
N TYR A 37 0.08 6.12 3.03
CA TYR A 37 -1.11 6.67 3.69
C TYR A 37 -2.34 6.66 2.78
N SER A 38 -2.19 6.20 1.53
CA SER A 38 -3.26 6.11 0.53
C SER A 38 -3.11 4.81 -0.28
N VAL A 39 -4.23 4.12 -0.45
CA VAL A 39 -4.32 2.89 -1.27
C VAL A 39 -3.98 3.18 -2.73
N ASP A 40 -4.44 4.32 -3.28
CA ASP A 40 -4.16 4.70 -4.66
C ASP A 40 -2.67 4.92 -4.92
N ASN A 41 -1.98 5.59 -4.02
CA ASN A 41 -0.53 5.77 -4.13
C ASN A 41 0.21 4.43 -4.10
N MET A 42 -0.24 3.50 -3.25
CA MET A 42 0.32 2.15 -3.18
C MET A 42 0.07 1.39 -4.49
N ARG A 43 -1.17 1.34 -4.99
CA ARG A 43 -1.55 0.68 -6.25
C ARG A 43 -0.78 1.24 -7.44
N LYS A 44 -0.67 2.56 -7.53
CA LYS A 44 0.08 3.25 -8.59
C LYS A 44 1.55 2.84 -8.58
N GLU A 45 2.20 2.87 -7.41
CA GLU A 45 3.62 2.48 -7.33
C GLU A 45 3.82 0.99 -7.63
N PHE A 46 2.88 0.12 -7.22
CA PHE A 46 2.92 -1.30 -7.56
C PHE A 46 2.84 -1.51 -9.07
N TYR A 47 1.90 -0.84 -9.74
CA TYR A 47 1.76 -0.87 -11.19
C TYR A 47 3.04 -0.38 -11.91
N GLU A 48 3.56 0.78 -11.51
CA GLU A 48 4.79 1.34 -12.08
C GLU A 48 6.00 0.41 -11.92
N ASN A 49 6.04 -0.39 -10.85
CA ASN A 49 7.13 -1.34 -10.58
C ASN A 49 6.86 -2.76 -11.11
N GLY A 50 5.70 -3.01 -11.71
CA GLY A 50 5.29 -4.33 -12.17
C GLY A 50 5.15 -5.35 -11.02
N ILE A 51 4.66 -4.90 -9.88
CA ILE A 51 4.24 -5.77 -8.76
C ILE A 51 2.80 -6.19 -9.06
N GLU A 52 2.61 -7.46 -9.43
CA GLU A 52 1.31 -8.00 -9.83
C GLU A 52 0.53 -8.60 -8.66
N LYS A 53 1.21 -8.96 -7.57
CA LYS A 53 0.63 -9.62 -6.40
C LYS A 53 1.33 -9.20 -5.12
N ALA A 54 0.57 -9.17 -4.04
CA ALA A 54 1.08 -8.97 -2.69
C ALA A 54 0.27 -9.80 -1.69
N ASP A 55 0.94 -10.23 -0.63
CA ASP A 55 0.37 -10.93 0.51
C ASP A 55 -0.07 -9.90 1.56
N PHE A 56 -1.33 -9.93 1.98
CA PHE A 56 -1.88 -9.00 2.97
C PHE A 56 -2.13 -9.75 4.28
N ASP A 57 -1.80 -9.14 5.41
CA ASP A 57 -2.42 -9.59 6.67
C ASP A 57 -3.92 -9.21 6.69
N ASP A 58 -4.70 -9.90 7.53
CA ASP A 58 -6.16 -9.75 7.58
C ASP A 58 -6.59 -8.29 7.79
N ARG A 59 -5.85 -7.54 8.62
CA ARG A 59 -6.16 -6.13 8.91
C ARG A 59 -5.87 -5.25 7.70
N ALA A 60 -4.74 -5.46 7.05
CA ALA A 60 -4.36 -4.73 5.85
C ALA A 60 -5.30 -5.02 4.70
N PHE A 61 -5.71 -6.27 4.53
CA PHE A 61 -6.69 -6.65 3.52
C PHE A 61 -8.02 -5.92 3.76
N PHE A 62 -8.54 -5.97 5.00
CA PHE A 62 -9.76 -5.23 5.37
C PHE A 62 -9.65 -3.73 5.07
N MET A 63 -8.57 -3.07 5.50
CA MET A 63 -8.37 -1.64 5.25
C MET A 63 -8.18 -1.31 3.75
N TYR A 64 -7.59 -2.23 2.99
CA TYR A 64 -7.39 -2.06 1.55
C TYR A 64 -8.72 -2.12 0.79
N GLU A 65 -9.60 -3.05 1.14
CA GLU A 65 -10.96 -3.14 0.58
C GLU A 65 -11.80 -1.91 0.96
N GLN A 66 -11.68 -1.47 2.21
CA GLN A 66 -12.33 -0.25 2.69
C GLN A 66 -11.79 1.02 2.03
N GLY A 67 -10.56 1.03 1.52
CA GLY A 67 -9.97 2.19 0.83
C GLY A 67 -10.68 2.61 -0.45
N ASP A 68 -11.41 1.69 -1.10
CA ASP A 68 -12.31 2.02 -2.22
C ASP A 68 -13.61 2.72 -1.73
N GLU A 69 -14.03 2.51 -0.48
CA GLU A 69 -15.19 3.17 0.16
C GLU A 69 -14.81 4.43 0.98
N PHE A 70 -13.61 4.47 1.58
CA PHE A 70 -13.13 5.58 2.41
C PHE A 70 -12.74 6.83 1.60
N SER A 71 -12.52 6.68 0.30
CA SER A 71 -12.30 7.82 -0.61
C SER A 71 -13.51 8.76 -0.71
N VAL A 72 -14.67 8.41 -0.12
CA VAL A 72 -15.87 9.26 -0.08
C VAL A 72 -15.96 10.09 1.21
N ILE A 73 -15.08 9.90 2.21
CA ILE A 73 -15.19 10.63 3.48
C ILE A 73 -13.82 11.19 3.91
N HIS A 74 -13.32 12.15 3.13
CA HIS A 74 -12.37 13.17 3.60
C HIS A 74 -12.64 14.50 2.88
N ASP A 75 -13.93 14.86 2.80
CA ASP A 75 -14.40 16.22 2.44
C ASP A 75 -15.41 16.71 3.49
N SER A 76 -15.14 16.40 4.76
CA SER A 76 -15.95 16.81 5.90
C SER A 76 -15.04 17.33 7.01
N ASP A 77 -14.55 18.54 6.79
CA ASP A 77 -14.20 19.58 7.77
C ASP A 77 -13.46 20.66 6.95
N GLU A 78 -13.64 21.97 7.11
CA GLU A 78 -14.36 22.80 8.06
C GLU A 78 -14.20 24.21 7.46
N THR A 79 -15.28 24.89 7.09
CA THR A 79 -15.31 26.35 7.24
C THR A 79 -16.68 26.72 7.81
N LEU A 80 -16.82 26.46 9.10
CA LEU A 80 -17.55 27.35 9.99
C LEU A 80 -16.73 28.65 10.09
N HIS A 81 -17.10 29.65 9.30
CA HIS A 81 -17.25 31.03 9.76
C HIS A 81 -17.96 31.91 8.75
#